data_AF-D1BS79-F1
#
_entry.id   AF-D1BS79-F1
#
_cell.length_a   1.000
_cell.length_b   1.000
_cell.length_c   1.000
_cell.angle_alpha   90.00
_cell.angle_beta   90.00
_cell.angle_gamma   90.00
#
_symmetry.space_group_name_H-M   'P 1'
#
loop_
_entity.id
_entity.type
_entity.pdbx_description
1 polymer ?
#
loop_
_entity_poly.entity_id
_entity_poly.type
_entity_poly.pdbx_seq_one_letter_code
_entity_poly.pdbx_strand_id
1 'polypeptide(L)'
;MTSDAARDLVAISAWLDAHNGTRDPEAITWARIAKVSEEHGEAVAAFIGATGQNPRKGVTHTLDDVVDELLDVAVTALGAVEHLRGNRGEALDLLAAKIARVADRTRHAPAVSPTAHPTAPTP
;
A
#
# COMPACT_ATOMS: atom_id res chain seq x y z
N MET A 1 -13.87 4.95 -20.81
CA MET A 1 -14.39 5.74 -19.68
C MET A 1 -13.48 5.49 -18.50
N THR A 2 -12.83 6.52 -17.96
CA THR A 2 -12.04 6.41 -16.74
C THR A 2 -12.98 6.05 -15.58
N SER A 3 -12.64 5.03 -14.81
CA SER A 3 -13.48 4.61 -13.68
C SER A 3 -13.62 5.72 -12.63
N ASP A 4 -14.70 5.72 -11.86
CA ASP A 4 -14.94 6.69 -10.79
C ASP A 4 -13.77 6.72 -9.81
N ALA A 5 -13.25 5.55 -9.43
CA ALA A 5 -12.07 5.41 -8.58
C ALA A 5 -10.81 6.08 -9.16
N ALA A 6 -10.56 5.98 -10.48
CA ALA A 6 -9.42 6.66 -11.09
C ALA A 6 -9.60 8.18 -11.08
N ARG A 7 -10.84 8.68 -11.28
CA ARG A 7 -11.12 10.12 -11.17
C ARG A 7 -10.90 10.62 -9.74
N ASP A 8 -11.36 9.88 -8.75
CA ASP A 8 -11.22 10.26 -7.34
C ASP A 8 -9.76 10.24 -6.89
N LEU A 9 -8.98 9.23 -7.32
CA LEU A 9 -7.55 9.16 -7.03
C LEU A 9 -6.78 10.35 -7.63
N VAL A 10 -7.09 10.73 -8.87
CA VAL A 10 -6.54 11.94 -9.50
C VAL A 10 -6.91 13.19 -8.72
N ALA A 11 -8.16 13.33 -8.29
CA ALA A 11 -8.62 14.47 -7.52
C ALA A 11 -7.90 14.59 -6.17
N ILE A 12 -7.74 13.48 -5.45
CA ILE A 12 -7.00 13.41 -4.18
C ILE A 12 -5.53 13.80 -4.40
N SER A 13 -4.87 13.20 -5.40
CA SER A 13 -3.47 13.48 -5.69
C SER A 13 -3.25 14.96 -6.07
N ALA A 14 -4.08 15.49 -6.97
CA ALA A 14 -3.99 16.89 -7.40
C ALA A 14 -4.26 17.88 -6.25
N TRP A 15 -5.22 17.58 -5.36
CA TRP A 15 -5.48 18.40 -4.18
C TRP A 15 -4.27 18.45 -3.24
N LEU A 16 -3.63 17.30 -2.99
CA LEU A 16 -2.42 17.21 -2.19
C LEU A 16 -1.22 17.93 -2.85
N ASP A 17 -1.11 17.94 -4.19
CA ASP A 17 -0.07 18.69 -4.90
C ASP A 17 -0.27 20.19 -4.76
N ALA A 18 -1.52 20.65 -4.95
CA ALA A 18 -1.87 22.05 -4.79
C ALA A 18 -1.61 22.56 -3.36
N HIS A 19 -1.95 21.74 -2.35
CA HIS A 19 -1.70 22.09 -0.95
C HIS A 19 -0.21 22.27 -0.63
N ASN A 20 0.67 21.58 -1.35
CA ASN A 20 2.12 21.61 -1.12
C ASN A 20 2.89 22.44 -2.16
N GLY A 21 2.20 23.11 -3.10
CA GLY A 21 2.80 23.69 -4.31
C GLY A 21 3.78 24.86 -4.11
N THR A 22 3.94 25.37 -2.89
CA THR A 22 4.95 26.37 -2.55
C THR A 22 6.30 25.76 -2.13
N ARG A 23 6.36 24.43 -1.96
CA ARG A 23 7.58 23.70 -1.58
C ARG A 23 8.42 23.35 -2.81
N ASP A 24 9.68 23.03 -2.55
CA ASP A 24 10.57 22.47 -3.55
C ASP A 24 9.98 21.17 -4.16
N PRO A 25 9.98 21.00 -5.50
CA PRO A 25 9.38 19.83 -6.15
C PRO A 25 9.97 18.49 -5.73
N GLU A 26 11.28 18.43 -5.46
CA GLU A 26 11.93 17.21 -4.97
C GLU A 26 11.46 16.89 -3.56
N ALA A 27 11.34 17.90 -2.70
CA ALA A 27 10.80 17.75 -1.35
C ALA A 27 9.34 17.24 -1.35
N ILE A 28 8.50 17.70 -2.29
CA ILE A 28 7.13 17.18 -2.44
C ILE A 28 7.17 15.71 -2.84
N THR A 29 8.00 15.34 -3.81
CA THR A 29 8.15 13.96 -4.27
C THR A 29 8.59 13.04 -3.12
N TRP A 30 9.57 13.48 -2.34
CA TRP A 30 10.00 12.75 -1.13
C TRP A 30 8.89 12.62 -0.11
N ALA A 31 8.10 13.66 0.13
CA ALA A 31 6.96 13.59 1.04
C ALA A 31 5.92 12.55 0.58
N ARG A 32 5.64 12.47 -0.73
CA ARG A 32 4.73 11.45 -1.30
C ARG A 32 5.22 10.03 -1.04
N ILE A 33 6.51 9.79 -1.28
CA ILE A 33 7.12 8.47 -1.11
C ILE A 33 7.21 8.12 0.38
N ALA A 34 7.59 9.07 1.23
CA ALA A 34 7.72 8.88 2.66
C ALA A 34 6.38 8.53 3.32
N LYS A 35 5.26 9.14 2.87
CA LYS A 35 3.93 8.84 3.38
C LYS A 35 3.57 7.35 3.23
N VAL A 36 4.04 6.66 2.19
CA VAL A 36 3.85 5.21 2.04
C VAL A 36 4.45 4.41 3.22
N SER A 37 5.61 4.85 3.73
CA SER A 37 6.21 4.20 4.90
C SER A 37 5.46 4.49 6.19
N GLU A 38 4.81 5.65 6.28
CA GLU A 38 3.97 6.03 7.41
C GLU A 38 2.72 5.14 7.47
N GLU A 39 1.97 5.02 6.38
CA GLU A 39 0.81 4.12 6.29
C GLU A 39 1.18 2.65 6.57
N HIS A 40 2.35 2.20 6.10
CA HIS A 40 2.83 0.87 6.43
C HIS A 40 3.02 0.69 7.95
N GLY A 41 3.50 1.72 8.64
CA GLY A 41 3.61 1.72 10.10
C GLY A 41 2.26 1.62 10.79
N GLU A 42 1.24 2.29 10.25
CA GLU A 42 -0.14 2.25 10.75
C GLU A 42 -0.75 0.86 10.57
N ALA A 43 -0.60 0.23 9.40
CA ALA A 43 -1.03 -1.16 9.18
C ALA A 43 -0.37 -2.16 10.16
N VAL A 44 0.93 -1.98 10.45
CA VAL A 44 1.63 -2.79 11.46
C VAL A 44 1.07 -2.53 12.86
N ALA A 45 0.82 -1.26 13.20
CA ALA A 45 0.25 -0.88 14.49
C ALA A 45 -1.16 -1.45 14.69
N ALA A 46 -2.01 -1.39 13.67
CA ALA A 46 -3.34 -2.00 13.67
C ALA A 46 -3.24 -3.51 13.87
N PHE A 47 -2.32 -4.20 13.19
CA PHE A 47 -2.15 -5.65 13.36
C PHE A 47 -1.66 -6.04 14.76
N ILE A 48 -0.72 -5.27 15.32
CA ILE A 48 -0.29 -5.41 16.73
C ILE A 48 -1.48 -5.23 17.67
N GLY A 49 -2.32 -4.23 17.41
CA GLY A 49 -3.54 -3.94 18.17
C GLY A 49 -4.59 -5.05 18.04
N ALA A 50 -4.77 -5.62 16.86
CA ALA A 50 -5.75 -6.67 16.58
C ALA A 50 -5.36 -8.02 17.18
N THR A 51 -4.05 -8.31 17.21
CA THR A 51 -3.52 -9.57 17.77
C THR A 51 -3.21 -9.46 19.27
N GLY A 52 -3.31 -8.27 19.86
CA GLY A 52 -3.03 -8.05 21.29
C GLY A 52 -1.55 -8.27 21.66
N GLN A 53 -0.62 -8.14 20.71
CA GLN A 53 0.81 -8.41 20.93
C GLN A 53 1.45 -7.53 22.01
N ASN A 54 0.86 -6.36 22.31
CA ASN A 54 1.26 -5.53 23.44
C ASN A 54 0.36 -5.80 24.66
N PRO A 55 0.79 -6.63 25.63
CA PRO A 55 -0.04 -7.03 26.76
C PRO A 55 -0.46 -5.86 27.68
N ARG A 56 0.23 -4.71 27.60
CA ARG A 56 -0.13 -3.49 28.36
C ARG A 56 -1.33 -2.75 27.80
N LYS A 57 -1.68 -2.99 26.52
CA LYS A 57 -2.80 -2.32 25.84
C LYS A 57 -3.97 -3.26 25.54
N GLY A 58 -3.77 -4.58 25.60
CA GLY A 58 -4.79 -5.55 25.22
C GLY A 58 -5.07 -5.52 23.72
N VAL A 59 -6.24 -6.04 23.32
CA VAL A 59 -6.74 -5.95 21.94
C VAL A 59 -7.41 -4.60 21.76
N THR A 60 -6.91 -3.80 20.81
CA THR A 60 -7.38 -2.43 20.57
C THR A 60 -7.94 -2.20 19.18
N HIS A 61 -7.69 -3.13 18.25
CA HIS A 61 -8.15 -3.06 16.86
C HIS A 61 -8.79 -4.39 16.47
N THR A 62 -9.39 -4.42 15.30
CA THR A 62 -9.96 -5.58 14.62
C THR A 62 -9.11 -5.93 13.41
N LEU A 63 -9.38 -7.08 12.79
CA LEU A 63 -8.76 -7.40 11.50
C LEU A 63 -9.30 -6.51 10.36
N ASP A 64 -10.51 -5.96 10.50
CA ASP A 64 -11.05 -5.03 9.51
C ASP A 64 -10.27 -3.72 9.52
N ASP A 65 -9.88 -3.22 10.71
CA ASP A 65 -8.99 -2.07 10.82
C ASP A 65 -7.64 -2.34 10.11
N VAL A 66 -7.11 -3.56 10.18
CA VAL A 66 -5.88 -3.92 9.46
C VAL A 66 -6.09 -3.88 7.94
N VAL A 67 -7.25 -4.33 7.46
CA VAL A 67 -7.58 -4.28 6.02
C VAL A 67 -7.68 -2.83 5.56
N ASP A 68 -8.32 -1.96 6.32
CA ASP A 68 -8.46 -0.55 6.00
C ASP A 68 -7.09 0.13 5.91
N GLU A 69 -6.20 -0.09 6.89
CA GLU A 69 -4.84 0.46 6.85
C GLU A 69 -4.00 -0.08 5.67
N LEU A 70 -4.18 -1.35 5.28
CA LEU A 70 -3.54 -1.90 4.08
C LEU A 70 -4.07 -1.25 2.80
N LEU A 71 -5.34 -0.87 2.77
CA LEU A 71 -5.93 -0.10 1.67
C LEU A 71 -5.38 1.33 1.65
N ASP A 72 -5.14 1.95 2.81
CA ASP A 72 -4.52 3.27 2.91
C ASP A 72 -3.08 3.27 2.38
N VAL A 73 -2.29 2.22 2.65
CA VAL A 73 -0.99 2.01 1.99
C VAL A 73 -1.14 1.96 0.47
N ALA A 74 -2.11 1.19 -0.03
CA ALA A 74 -2.31 1.01 -1.47
C ALA A 74 -2.74 2.33 -2.14
N VAL A 75 -3.72 3.04 -1.57
CA VAL A 75 -4.21 4.34 -2.06
C VAL A 75 -3.09 5.37 -2.04
N THR A 76 -2.31 5.44 -0.96
CA THR A 76 -1.17 6.36 -0.84
C THR A 76 -0.09 6.08 -1.88
N ALA A 77 0.26 4.81 -2.10
CA ALA A 77 1.22 4.43 -3.12
C ALA A 77 0.73 4.78 -4.54
N LEU A 78 -0.55 4.54 -4.84
CA LEU A 78 -1.13 4.87 -6.15
C LEU A 78 -1.26 6.39 -6.34
N GLY A 79 -1.56 7.15 -5.29
CA GLY A 79 -1.52 8.60 -5.31
C GLY A 79 -0.12 9.14 -5.59
N ALA A 80 0.92 8.52 -5.03
CA ALA A 80 2.31 8.84 -5.37
C ALA A 80 2.64 8.52 -6.84
N VAL A 81 2.08 7.44 -7.41
CA VAL A 81 2.17 7.18 -8.86
C VAL A 81 1.50 8.28 -9.66
N GLU A 82 0.27 8.70 -9.31
CA GLU A 82 -0.39 9.82 -10.01
C GLU A 82 0.45 11.09 -9.97
N HIS A 83 0.98 11.46 -8.81
CA HIS A 83 1.90 12.60 -8.67
C HIS A 83 3.07 12.51 -9.66
N LEU A 84 3.78 11.37 -9.69
CA LEU A 84 4.91 11.15 -10.60
C LEU A 84 4.51 11.13 -12.09
N ARG A 85 3.24 10.85 -12.39
CA ARG A 85 2.69 10.82 -13.76
C ARG A 85 2.01 12.13 -14.14
N GLY A 86 1.96 13.12 -13.25
CA GLY A 86 1.29 14.39 -13.48
C GLY A 86 -0.24 14.27 -13.47
N ASN A 87 -0.78 13.43 -12.59
CA ASN A 87 -2.21 13.27 -12.30
C ASN A 87 -3.06 12.96 -13.55
N ARG A 88 -2.57 12.03 -14.39
CA ARG A 88 -3.18 11.67 -15.69
C ARG A 88 -4.25 10.58 -15.60
N GLY A 89 -4.43 9.96 -14.42
CA GLY A 89 -5.37 8.86 -14.23
C GLY A 89 -4.84 7.52 -14.74
N GLU A 90 -3.52 7.36 -14.79
CA GLU A 90 -2.84 6.16 -15.30
C GLU A 90 -2.56 5.11 -14.20
N ALA A 91 -2.63 5.47 -12.91
CA ALA A 91 -2.13 4.64 -11.82
C ALA A 91 -2.85 3.29 -11.71
N LEU A 92 -4.18 3.26 -11.83
CA LEU A 92 -4.95 2.02 -11.76
C LEU A 92 -4.69 1.10 -12.98
N ASP A 93 -4.52 1.67 -14.17
CA ASP A 93 -4.17 0.90 -15.37
C ASP A 93 -2.75 0.31 -15.25
N LEU A 94 -1.81 1.10 -14.73
CA LEU A 94 -0.45 0.64 -14.44
C LEU A 94 -0.42 -0.46 -13.38
N LEU A 95 -1.26 -0.35 -12.34
CA LEU A 95 -1.44 -1.40 -11.33
C LEU A 95 -2.01 -2.67 -11.95
N ALA A 96 -3.10 -2.57 -12.72
CA ALA A 96 -3.72 -3.71 -13.40
C ALA A 96 -2.70 -4.43 -14.30
N ALA A 97 -1.93 -3.68 -15.08
CA ALA A 97 -0.87 -4.23 -15.93
C ALA A 97 0.26 -4.87 -15.09
N LYS A 98 0.64 -4.28 -13.95
CA LYS A 98 1.63 -4.87 -13.03
C LYS A 98 1.14 -6.19 -12.44
N ILE A 99 -0.11 -6.25 -11.99
CA ILE A 99 -0.75 -7.46 -11.46
C ILE A 99 -0.76 -8.55 -12.52
N ALA A 100 -1.18 -8.25 -13.75
CA ALA A 100 -1.16 -9.21 -14.86
C ALA A 100 0.24 -9.81 -15.08
N ARG A 101 1.28 -8.96 -15.15
CA ARG A 101 2.68 -9.41 -15.28
C ARG A 101 3.17 -10.23 -14.08
N VAL A 102 2.70 -9.96 -12.87
CA VAL A 102 3.03 -10.77 -11.69
C VAL A 102 2.34 -12.12 -11.78
N ALA A 103 1.04 -12.15 -12.12
CA ALA A 103 0.25 -13.36 -12.24
C ALA A 103 0.75 -14.29 -13.36
N ASP A 104 1.22 -13.75 -14.48
CA ASP A 104 1.86 -14.55 -15.53
C ASP A 104 3.14 -15.22 -15.02
N ARG A 105 3.97 -14.50 -14.25
CA ARG A 105 5.19 -15.07 -13.68
C ARG A 105 4.91 -16.18 -12.67
N THR A 106 3.86 -16.04 -11.85
CA THR A 106 3.51 -17.09 -10.87
C THR A 106 2.96 -18.34 -11.53
N ARG A 107 2.23 -18.22 -12.65
CA ARG A 107 1.77 -19.39 -13.43
C ARG A 107 2.90 -20.19 -14.09
N HIS A 108 4.00 -19.54 -14.42
CA HIS A 108 5.16 -20.16 -15.08
C HIS A 108 6.31 -20.44 -14.10
N ALA A 109 6.12 -20.21 -12.80
CA ALA A 109 7.12 -20.55 -11.80
C ALA A 109 7.18 -22.08 -11.62
N PRO A 110 8.38 -22.68 -11.54
CA PRO A 110 8.50 -24.10 -11.23
C PRO A 110 7.86 -24.37 -9.87
N ALA A 111 7.12 -25.48 -9.75
CA ALA A 111 6.53 -25.89 -8.48
C ALA A 111 7.62 -25.98 -7.41
N VAL A 112 7.46 -25.24 -6.32
CA VAL A 112 8.29 -25.42 -5.14
C VAL A 112 7.86 -26.75 -4.53
N SER A 113 8.66 -27.80 -4.71
CA SER A 113 8.48 -29.05 -3.95
C SER A 113 8.48 -28.68 -2.46
N PRO A 114 7.49 -29.10 -1.66
CA PRO A 114 7.49 -28.84 -0.24
C PRO A 114 8.65 -29.63 0.39
N THR A 115 9.81 -29.00 0.52
CA THR A 115 10.91 -29.55 1.32
C THR A 115 10.43 -29.59 2.77
N ALA A 116 10.53 -30.78 3.36
CA ALA A 116 10.11 -31.09 4.73
C ALA A 116 10.49 -29.97 5.71
N HIS A 117 9.50 -29.52 6.47
CA HIS A 117 9.71 -28.58 7.57
C HIS A 117 10.64 -29.22 8.61
N PRO A 118 11.72 -28.56 9.06
CA PRO A 118 12.44 -29.02 10.24
C PRO A 118 11.50 -28.96 11.44
N THR A 119 11.37 -30.08 12.15
CA THR A 119 10.58 -30.20 13.39
C THR A 119 10.99 -29.12 14.38
N ALA A 120 10.02 -28.34 14.85
CA ALA A 120 10.21 -27.35 15.90
C ALA A 120 10.83 -28.00 17.16
N PRO A 121 11.73 -27.32 17.88
CA PRO A 121 12.16 -27.79 19.19
C PRO A 121 11.00 -27.64 20.19
N THR A 122 10.68 -28.74 20.87
CA THR A 122 9.76 -28.81 22.02
C THR A 122 10.37 -28.07 23.25
N PRO A 123 9.54 -27.69 24.25
CA PRO A 123 9.69 -26.51 25.11
C PRO A 123 10.91 -26.50 26.04
#